data_AF-A0AAJ2Y3N6-F1
#
_entry.id   AF-A0AAJ2Y3N6-F1
#
_cell.length_a   1.000
_cell.length_b   1.000
_cell.length_c   1.000
_cell.angle_alpha   90.00
_cell.angle_beta   90.00
_cell.angle_gamma   90.00
#
_symmetry.space_group_name_H-M   'P 1'
#
loop_
_entity.id
_entity.type
_entity.pdbx_description
1 polymer ?
#
loop_
_entity_poly.entity_id
_entity_poly.type
_entity_poly.pdbx_seq_one_letter_code
_entity_poly.pdbx_strand_id
1 'polypeptide(L)'
;MKKRLKDSKDAANYRNELLKKQNGIDPIIKEPITKPVLDHYHYGNQHCRQVLQNEVNAWEGKVQNSFNRYMKHLTDKPLYEVLRNLADYLERNNSIPDDEQVIHHTALTVDVNKFKRLPATQQNAILEGLGVVPGSNTTSRVKQARKLIKDGKLNMVDIKKGS
;
A
#
# COMPACT_ATOMS: atom_id res chain seq x y z
N MET A 1 -12.88 25.02 32.07
CA MET A 1 -12.16 23.81 32.56
C MET A 1 -12.36 22.70 31.53
N LYS A 2 -11.35 21.87 31.22
CA LYS A 2 -11.53 20.75 30.28
C LYS A 2 -12.35 19.63 30.93
N LYS A 3 -13.34 19.07 30.22
CA LYS A 3 -14.11 17.91 30.68
C LYS A 3 -13.20 16.67 30.67
N ARG A 4 -13.11 15.96 31.80
CA ARG A 4 -12.40 14.69 31.92
C ARG A 4 -13.41 13.54 31.98
N LEU A 5 -13.24 12.54 31.11
CA LEU A 5 -14.00 11.28 31.17
C LEU A 5 -13.47 10.48 32.36
N LYS A 6 -14.36 10.06 33.27
CA LYS A 6 -13.96 9.52 34.57
C LYS A 6 -13.61 8.03 34.52
N ASP A 7 -14.32 7.29 33.68
CA ASP A 7 -14.23 5.84 33.58
C ASP A 7 -14.59 5.35 32.17
N SER A 8 -14.55 4.03 31.97
CA SER A 8 -14.88 3.39 30.71
C SER A 8 -16.35 3.56 30.30
N LYS A 9 -17.27 3.74 31.24
CA LYS A 9 -18.69 3.99 30.97
C LYS A 9 -18.89 5.41 30.42
N ASP A 10 -18.24 6.39 31.03
CA ASP A 10 -18.21 7.77 30.55
C ASP A 10 -17.61 7.86 29.14
N ALA A 11 -16.52 7.10 28.89
CA ALA A 11 -15.93 7.01 27.56
C ALA A 11 -16.86 6.36 26.54
N ALA A 12 -17.56 5.28 26.91
CA ALA A 12 -18.54 4.63 26.04
C ALA A 12 -19.72 5.56 25.72
N ASN A 13 -20.24 6.30 26.71
CA ASN A 13 -21.31 7.27 26.52
C ASN A 13 -20.88 8.39 25.57
N TYR A 14 -19.71 8.99 25.82
CA TYR A 14 -19.17 10.04 24.96
C TYR A 14 -18.90 9.56 23.53
N ARG A 15 -18.36 8.34 23.37
CA ARG A 15 -18.19 7.71 22.05
C ARG A 15 -19.54 7.56 21.34
N ASN A 16 -20.57 7.09 22.01
CA ASN A 16 -21.89 6.89 21.40
C ASN A 16 -22.53 8.21 20.97
N GLU A 17 -22.40 9.27 21.78
CA GLU A 17 -22.85 10.62 21.42
C GLU A 17 -22.09 11.17 20.20
N LEU A 18 -20.76 10.99 20.18
CA LEU A 18 -19.91 11.49 19.11
C LEU A 18 -20.12 10.72 17.80
N LEU A 19 -20.34 9.40 17.88
CA LEU A 19 -20.67 8.56 16.73
C LEU A 19 -21.97 9.02 16.05
N LYS A 20 -23.00 9.38 16.84
CA LYS A 20 -24.24 9.96 16.31
C LYS A 20 -23.99 11.28 15.61
N LYS A 21 -23.17 12.17 16.18
CA LYS A 21 -22.79 13.45 15.55
C LYS A 21 -22.00 13.29 14.26
N GLN A 22 -21.27 12.18 14.13
CA GLN A 22 -20.56 11.79 12.92
C GLN A 22 -21.43 11.05 11.89
N ASN A 23 -22.74 10.90 12.15
CA ASN A 23 -23.64 10.10 11.32
C ASN A 23 -23.17 8.65 11.12
N GLY A 24 -22.40 8.10 12.07
CA GLY A 24 -21.83 6.77 11.95
C GLY A 24 -20.71 6.63 10.89
N ILE A 25 -20.16 7.73 10.37
CA ILE A 25 -19.13 7.70 9.31
C ILE A 25 -17.74 7.91 9.89
N ASP A 26 -16.78 7.10 9.43
CA ASP A 26 -15.36 7.22 9.73
C ASP A 26 -14.79 8.47 9.04
N PRO A 27 -14.18 9.41 9.77
CA PRO A 27 -13.72 10.66 9.19
C PRO A 27 -12.48 10.51 8.31
N ILE A 28 -11.72 9.41 8.38
CA ILE A 28 -10.51 9.19 7.59
C ILE A 28 -10.86 8.50 6.27
N ILE A 29 -11.53 7.35 6.34
CA ILE A 29 -11.85 6.55 5.13
C ILE A 29 -13.21 6.89 4.51
N LYS A 30 -14.05 7.68 5.20
CA LYS A 30 -15.39 8.10 4.74
C LYS A 30 -16.40 6.97 4.57
N GLU A 31 -16.22 5.88 5.33
CA GLU A 31 -17.09 4.69 5.32
C GLU A 31 -17.86 4.49 6.63
N PRO A 32 -18.95 3.71 6.66
CA PRO A 32 -19.68 3.41 7.89
C PRO A 32 -18.83 2.69 8.96
N ILE A 33 -18.93 3.13 10.20
CA ILE A 33 -18.27 2.52 11.36
C ILE A 33 -19.10 1.35 11.89
N THR A 34 -18.50 0.17 11.96
CA THR A 34 -19.10 -1.04 12.54
C THR A 34 -18.51 -1.39 13.91
N LYS A 35 -17.25 -1.02 14.16
CA LYS A 35 -16.52 -1.27 15.41
C LYS A 35 -15.97 0.06 15.95
N PRO A 36 -16.81 0.85 16.65
CA PRO A 36 -16.45 2.20 17.05
C PRO A 36 -15.43 2.22 18.19
N VAL A 37 -14.35 2.99 18.00
CA VAL A 37 -13.35 3.30 19.03
C VAL A 37 -13.15 4.80 19.16
N LEU A 38 -12.85 5.28 20.37
CA LEU A 38 -12.64 6.69 20.63
C LEU A 38 -11.16 7.04 20.49
N ASP A 39 -10.80 7.75 19.41
CA ASP A 39 -9.43 8.22 19.18
C ASP A 39 -9.07 9.39 20.10
N HIS A 40 -7.77 9.57 20.35
CA HIS A 40 -7.23 10.66 21.16
C HIS A 40 -5.78 10.99 20.76
N TYR A 41 -5.29 12.17 21.17
CA TYR A 41 -3.87 12.46 21.03
C TYR A 41 -3.03 11.51 21.88
N HIS A 42 -2.17 10.72 21.23
CA HIS A 42 -1.23 9.82 21.89
C HIS A 42 -0.18 10.53 22.77
N TYR A 43 0.01 11.84 22.60
CA TYR A 43 0.98 12.64 23.36
C TYR A 43 0.35 13.95 23.87
N GLY A 44 0.95 14.52 24.91
CA GLY A 44 0.53 15.80 25.46
C GLY A 44 -0.79 15.70 26.22
N ASN A 45 -1.80 16.45 25.80
CA ASN A 45 -3.01 16.67 26.57
C ASN A 45 -4.05 15.53 26.50
N GLN A 46 -3.76 14.46 25.75
CA GLN A 46 -4.62 13.28 25.61
C GLN A 46 -6.07 13.62 25.19
N HIS A 47 -6.27 14.71 24.45
CA HIS A 47 -7.60 15.15 24.05
C HIS A 47 -8.22 14.17 23.05
N CYS A 48 -9.44 13.70 23.34
CA CYS A 48 -10.22 12.87 22.44
C CYS A 48 -10.45 13.59 21.11
N ARG A 49 -10.35 12.88 19.99
CA ARG A 49 -10.56 13.43 18.66
C ARG A 49 -11.95 13.05 18.15
N GLN A 50 -12.04 11.93 17.46
CA GLN A 50 -13.24 11.44 16.81
C GLN A 50 -13.44 9.96 17.09
N VAL A 51 -14.61 9.44 16.74
CA VAL A 51 -14.84 8.00 16.71
C VAL A 51 -14.35 7.47 15.37
N LEU A 52 -13.52 6.43 15.42
CA LEU A 52 -12.99 5.77 14.23
C LEU A 52 -13.46 4.32 14.19
N GLN A 53 -13.37 3.71 13.02
CA GLN A 53 -13.36 2.27 12.87
C GLN A 53 -12.08 1.72 13.56
N ASN A 54 -12.21 0.63 14.31
CA ASN A 54 -11.12 0.05 15.09
C ASN A 54 -9.84 -0.19 14.26
N GLU A 55 -9.98 -0.77 13.08
CA GLU A 55 -8.85 -1.05 12.19
C GLU A 55 -8.18 0.25 11.68
N VAL A 56 -8.97 1.31 11.43
CA VAL A 56 -8.47 2.63 11.02
C VAL A 56 -7.70 3.30 12.16
N ASN A 57 -8.21 3.24 13.39
CA ASN A 57 -7.51 3.74 14.57
C ASN A 57 -6.15 3.06 14.79
N ALA A 58 -6.11 1.74 14.65
CA ALA A 58 -4.87 0.98 14.75
C ALA A 58 -3.87 1.34 13.64
N TRP A 59 -4.36 1.62 12.43
CA TRP A 59 -3.52 2.07 11.31
C TRP A 59 -3.00 3.49 11.52
N GLU A 60 -3.82 4.44 11.96
CA GLU A 60 -3.38 5.82 12.30
C GLU A 60 -2.22 5.80 13.29
N GLY A 61 -2.35 5.00 14.36
CA GLY A 61 -1.30 4.87 15.35
C GLY A 61 0.00 4.29 14.77
N LYS A 62 -0.10 3.34 13.83
CA LYS A 62 1.08 2.79 13.12
C LYS A 62 1.75 3.83 12.23
N VAL A 63 0.97 4.66 11.52
CA VAL A 63 1.50 5.75 10.69
C VAL A 63 2.25 6.76 11.57
N GLN A 64 1.63 7.20 12.67
CA GLN A 64 2.24 8.14 13.61
C GLN A 64 3.52 7.58 14.24
N ASN A 65 3.52 6.31 14.64
CA ASN A 65 4.68 5.65 15.22
C ASN A 65 5.82 5.47 14.21
N SER A 66 5.49 5.07 12.97
CA SER A 66 6.48 4.94 11.90
C SER A 66 7.17 6.28 11.62
N PHE A 67 6.40 7.36 11.50
CA PHE A 67 6.93 8.70 11.32
C PHE A 67 7.83 9.13 12.48
N ASN A 68 7.36 8.97 13.73
CA ASN A 68 8.14 9.32 14.90
C ASN A 68 9.47 8.56 14.99
N ARG A 69 9.46 7.28 14.61
CA ARG A 69 10.64 6.41 14.69
C ARG A 69 11.65 6.68 13.59
N TYR A 70 11.19 6.86 12.35
CA TYR A 70 12.09 6.85 11.19
C TYR A 70 12.29 8.21 10.52
N MET A 71 11.35 9.15 10.71
CA MET A 71 11.34 10.39 9.91
C MET A 71 11.45 11.67 10.74
N LYS A 72 11.00 11.66 12.00
CA LYS A 72 10.92 12.88 12.82
C LYS A 72 12.26 13.59 13.05
N HIS A 73 13.38 12.85 13.03
CA HIS A 73 14.71 13.46 13.15
C HIS A 73 15.24 14.06 11.84
N LEU A 74 14.55 13.83 10.72
CA LEU A 74 14.93 14.31 9.39
C LEU A 74 14.19 15.60 9.00
N THR A 75 13.14 15.99 9.74
CA THR A 75 12.31 17.14 9.37
C THR A 75 11.54 17.71 10.57
N ASP A 76 11.39 19.03 10.58
CA ASP A 76 10.53 19.75 11.54
C ASP A 76 9.05 19.80 11.10
N LYS A 77 8.73 19.29 9.90
CA LYS A 77 7.35 19.28 9.39
C LYS A 77 6.46 18.35 10.20
N PRO A 78 5.20 18.76 10.48
CA PRO A 78 4.25 17.90 11.15
C PRO A 78 3.83 16.72 10.24
N LEU A 79 3.45 15.60 10.86
CA LEU A 79 3.06 14.37 10.15
C LEU A 79 2.05 14.61 9.01
N TYR A 80 0.99 15.38 9.28
CA TYR A 80 -0.07 15.59 8.29
C TYR A 80 0.43 16.30 7.02
N GLU A 81 1.43 17.18 7.13
CA GLU A 81 2.03 17.85 5.99
C GLU A 81 2.89 16.87 5.18
N VAL A 82 3.67 16.04 5.87
CA VAL A 82 4.47 14.98 5.24
C VAL A 82 3.58 13.98 4.49
N LEU A 83 2.42 13.62 5.06
CA LEU A 83 1.45 12.73 4.41
C LEU A 83 0.82 13.37 3.15
N ARG A 84 0.53 14.67 3.16
CA ARG A 84 0.07 15.37 1.94
C ARG A 84 1.14 15.38 0.86
N ASN A 85 2.37 15.74 1.21
CA ASN A 85 3.49 15.72 0.27
C ASN A 85 3.75 14.32 -0.30
N LEU A 86 3.56 13.27 0.52
CA LEU A 86 3.65 11.88 0.06
C LEU A 86 2.53 11.56 -0.94
N ALA A 87 1.29 11.98 -0.67
CA ALA A 87 0.17 11.81 -1.59
C ALA A 87 0.47 12.47 -2.94
N ASP A 88 0.90 13.75 -2.93
CA ASP A 88 1.25 14.51 -4.14
C ASP A 88 2.43 13.87 -4.91
N TYR A 89 3.41 13.31 -4.17
CA TYR A 89 4.51 12.57 -4.78
C TYR A 89 4.03 11.31 -5.48
N LEU A 90 3.19 10.50 -4.82
CA LEU A 90 2.68 9.25 -5.39
C LEU A 90 1.77 9.51 -6.60
N GLU A 91 0.85 10.48 -6.51
CA GLU A 91 -0.06 10.83 -7.61
C GLU A 91 0.69 11.26 -8.87
N ARG A 92 1.69 12.15 -8.70
CA ARG A 92 2.52 12.63 -9.80
C ARG A 92 3.29 11.49 -10.47
N ASN A 93 3.92 10.62 -9.69
CA ASN A 93 4.74 9.53 -10.23
C ASN A 93 3.90 8.38 -10.82
N ASN A 94 2.64 8.23 -10.41
CA ASN A 94 1.70 7.30 -11.02
C ASN A 94 1.07 7.84 -12.33
N SER A 95 1.30 9.11 -12.65
CA SER A 95 0.72 9.79 -13.83
C SER A 95 1.78 10.13 -14.89
N ILE A 96 2.96 9.50 -14.82
CA ILE A 96 4.04 9.70 -15.81
C ILE A 96 3.60 9.07 -17.14
N PRO A 97 3.69 9.78 -18.28
CA PRO A 97 3.41 9.23 -19.61
C PRO A 97 4.21 7.95 -19.89
N ASP A 98 3.60 6.98 -20.58
CA ASP A 98 4.22 5.66 -20.81
C ASP A 98 5.57 5.74 -21.55
N ASP A 99 5.75 6.74 -22.42
CA ASP A 99 6.99 6.99 -23.16
C ASP A 99 8.11 7.63 -22.31
N GLU A 100 7.77 8.18 -21.14
CA GLU A 100 8.72 8.73 -20.17
C GLU A 100 9.01 7.76 -19.01
N GLN A 101 8.24 6.68 -18.86
CA GLN A 101 8.42 5.72 -17.77
C GLN A 101 9.74 4.95 -17.89
N VAL A 102 10.59 5.08 -16.88
CA VAL A 102 11.86 4.34 -16.79
C VAL A 102 11.71 3.15 -15.83
N ILE A 103 11.97 1.95 -16.34
CA ILE A 103 11.87 0.72 -15.56
C ILE A 103 13.14 0.49 -14.74
N HIS A 104 12.98 0.33 -13.42
CA HIS A 104 14.10 0.05 -12.51
C HIS A 104 14.80 -1.27 -12.86
N HIS A 105 16.13 -1.32 -12.77
CA HIS A 105 16.93 -2.49 -13.19
C HIS A 105 16.56 -3.81 -12.48
N THR A 106 15.98 -3.75 -11.27
CA THR A 106 15.51 -4.96 -10.55
C THR A 106 14.24 -5.56 -11.14
N ALA A 107 13.51 -4.84 -12.00
CA ALA A 107 12.32 -5.34 -12.67
C ALA A 107 12.62 -6.62 -13.47
N LEU A 108 13.81 -6.74 -14.05
CA LEU A 108 14.26 -7.97 -14.72
C LEU A 108 14.15 -9.20 -13.80
N THR A 109 14.53 -9.07 -12.54
CA THR A 109 14.44 -10.18 -11.58
C THR A 109 12.99 -10.48 -11.23
N VAL A 110 12.14 -9.44 -11.10
CA VAL A 110 10.70 -9.60 -10.86
C VAL A 110 10.04 -10.35 -12.03
N ASP A 111 10.31 -9.93 -13.25
CA ASP A 111 9.71 -10.49 -14.47
C ASP A 111 10.19 -11.91 -14.75
N VAL A 112 11.48 -12.19 -14.53
CA VAL A 112 12.00 -13.56 -14.56
C VAL A 112 11.32 -14.45 -13.52
N ASN A 113 11.08 -13.94 -12.31
CA ASN A 113 10.38 -14.69 -11.27
C ASN A 113 8.90 -14.90 -11.61
N LYS A 114 8.22 -13.95 -12.27
CA LYS A 114 6.87 -14.15 -12.80
C LYS A 114 6.86 -15.29 -13.82
N PHE A 115 7.76 -15.26 -14.81
CA PHE A 115 7.89 -16.32 -15.81
C PHE A 115 8.15 -17.69 -15.16
N LYS A 116 9.08 -17.75 -14.20
CA LYS A 116 9.43 -18.98 -13.47
C LYS A 116 8.23 -19.63 -12.78
N ARG A 117 7.25 -18.84 -12.32
CA ARG A 117 6.04 -19.32 -11.64
C ARG A 117 4.96 -19.83 -12.59
N LEU A 118 5.07 -19.57 -13.89
CA LEU A 118 4.12 -20.09 -14.87
C LEU A 118 4.25 -21.62 -14.99
N PRO A 119 3.15 -22.34 -15.29
CA PRO A 119 3.20 -23.75 -15.65
C PRO A 119 4.17 -24.00 -16.82
N ALA A 120 4.79 -25.19 -16.85
CA ALA A 120 5.77 -25.52 -17.90
C ALA A 120 5.19 -25.41 -19.31
N THR A 121 3.92 -25.75 -19.49
CA THR A 121 3.18 -25.61 -20.76
C THR A 121 3.12 -24.16 -21.22
N GLN A 122 2.81 -23.22 -20.31
CA GLN A 122 2.79 -21.79 -20.63
C GLN A 122 4.19 -21.24 -20.90
N GLN A 123 5.21 -21.67 -20.14
CA GLN A 123 6.60 -21.29 -20.39
C GLN A 123 7.05 -21.70 -21.80
N ASN A 124 6.73 -22.92 -22.22
CA ASN A 124 7.05 -23.42 -23.55
C ASN A 124 6.33 -22.60 -24.62
N ALA A 125 5.02 -22.42 -24.48
CA ALA A 125 4.21 -21.67 -25.45
C ALA A 125 4.72 -20.23 -25.65
N ILE A 126 5.12 -19.55 -24.58
CA ILE A 126 5.69 -18.19 -24.67
C ILE A 126 7.01 -18.20 -25.44
N LEU A 127 7.92 -19.14 -25.14
CA LEU A 127 9.21 -19.23 -25.82
C LEU A 127 9.05 -19.61 -27.29
N GLU A 128 8.20 -20.58 -27.59
CA GLU A 128 7.87 -21.01 -28.95
C GLU A 128 7.23 -19.88 -29.76
N GLY A 129 6.31 -19.12 -29.16
CA GLY A 129 5.69 -17.94 -29.77
C GLY A 129 6.68 -16.83 -30.12
N LEU A 130 7.85 -16.81 -29.47
CA LEU A 130 8.97 -15.90 -29.77
C LEU A 130 10.04 -16.56 -30.65
N GLY A 131 9.76 -17.73 -31.23
CA GLY A 131 10.68 -18.47 -32.10
C GLY A 131 11.85 -19.12 -31.37
N VAL A 132 11.76 -19.31 -30.05
CA VAL A 132 12.80 -19.94 -29.23
C VAL A 132 12.40 -21.36 -28.87
N VAL A 133 13.24 -22.34 -29.23
CA VAL A 133 13.05 -23.74 -28.80
C VAL A 133 13.20 -23.81 -27.27
N PRO A 134 12.15 -24.24 -26.52
CA PRO A 134 12.21 -24.23 -25.06
C PRO A 134 13.23 -25.21 -24.50
N GLY A 135 13.95 -24.79 -23.46
CA GLY A 135 14.81 -25.67 -22.70
C GLY A 135 14.05 -26.82 -22.02
N SER A 136 14.72 -27.96 -21.87
CA SER A 136 14.15 -29.19 -21.30
C SER A 136 13.71 -29.07 -19.84
N ASN A 137 14.24 -28.09 -19.09
CA ASN A 137 13.88 -27.83 -17.70
C ASN A 137 13.64 -26.34 -17.44
N THR A 138 13.02 -26.06 -16.29
CA THR A 138 12.64 -24.70 -15.88
C THR A 138 13.85 -23.77 -15.80
N THR A 139 15.01 -24.24 -15.33
CA THR A 139 16.23 -23.42 -15.23
C THR A 139 16.68 -22.91 -16.60
N SER A 140 16.67 -23.78 -17.61
CA SER A 140 17.04 -23.40 -18.98
C SER A 140 16.06 -22.40 -19.58
N ARG A 141 14.75 -22.66 -19.43
CA ARG A 141 13.69 -21.75 -19.90
C ARG A 141 13.75 -20.37 -19.24
N VAL A 142 14.03 -20.33 -17.94
CA VAL A 142 14.24 -19.10 -17.18
C VAL A 142 15.44 -18.31 -17.71
N LYS A 143 16.54 -18.97 -18.07
CA LYS A 143 17.71 -18.31 -18.67
C LYS A 143 17.37 -17.71 -20.05
N GLN A 144 16.58 -18.43 -20.86
CA GLN A 144 16.10 -17.96 -22.16
C GLN A 144 15.19 -16.73 -21.98
N ALA A 145 14.18 -16.81 -21.11
CA ALA A 145 13.28 -15.71 -20.80
C ALA A 145 14.02 -14.47 -20.29
N ARG A 146 15.00 -14.63 -19.39
CA ARG A 146 15.82 -13.51 -18.90
C ARG A 146 16.52 -12.75 -20.02
N LYS A 147 17.05 -13.46 -21.02
CA LYS A 147 17.69 -12.83 -22.19
C LYS A 147 16.66 -12.05 -23.00
N LEU A 148 15.50 -12.65 -23.30
CA LEU A 148 14.45 -12.02 -24.08
C LEU A 148 13.87 -10.77 -23.40
N ILE A 149 13.69 -10.80 -22.07
CA ILE A 149 13.25 -9.63 -21.29
C ILE A 149 14.30 -8.51 -21.37
N LYS A 150 15.58 -8.85 -21.17
CA LYS A 150 16.68 -7.87 -21.24
C LYS A 150 16.79 -7.23 -22.62
N ASP A 151 16.52 -7.99 -23.67
CA ASP A 151 16.56 -7.53 -25.06
C ASP A 151 15.26 -6.82 -25.49
N GLY A 152 14.28 -6.63 -24.58
CA GLY A 152 12.99 -5.98 -24.87
C GLY A 152 12.02 -6.80 -25.73
N LYS A 153 12.31 -8.08 -25.96
CA LYS A 153 11.51 -8.98 -26.82
C LYS A 153 10.39 -9.72 -26.07
N LEU A 154 10.48 -9.75 -24.75
CA LEU A 154 9.48 -10.37 -23.88
C LEU A 154 9.10 -9.37 -22.79
N ASN A 155 7.86 -8.89 -22.85
CA ASN A 155 7.26 -8.06 -21.81
C ASN A 155 6.30 -8.90 -20.98
N MET A 156 6.59 -9.04 -19.68
CA MET A 156 5.77 -9.86 -18.77
C MET A 156 4.44 -9.19 -18.38
N VAL A 157 4.25 -7.91 -18.70
CA VAL A 157 2.97 -7.20 -18.48
C VAL A 157 1.92 -7.63 -19.50
N ASP A 158 2.34 -7.93 -20.73
CA ASP A 158 1.45 -8.30 -21.85
C ASP A 158 0.95 -9.74 -21.75
N ILE A 159 1.57 -10.54 -20.88
CA ILE A 159 1.22 -11.94 -20.68
C ILE A 159 0.03 -11.99 -19.72
N LYS A 160 -1.16 -12.24 -20.25
CA LYS A 160 -2.34 -12.57 -19.45
C LYS A 160 -1.99 -13.74 -18.54
N LYS A 161 -2.17 -13.57 -17.22
CA LYS A 161 -2.23 -14.71 -16.31
C LYS A 161 -3.35 -15.61 -16.83
N GLY A 162 -3.00 -16.81 -17.27
CA GLY A 162 -3.98 -17.78 -17.75
C GLY A 162 -5.10 -17.93 -16.72
N SER A 163 -6.33 -17.76 -17.22
CA SER A 163 -7.58 -18.26 -16.64
C SER A 163 -7.46 -19.71 -16.18
#